data_AF-A0A8B4GHB6-F1
#
_entry.id   AF-A0A8B4GHB6-F1
#
_cell.length_a   1.000
_cell.length_b   1.000
_cell.length_c   1.000
_cell.angle_alpha   90.00
_cell.angle_beta   90.00
_cell.angle_gamma   90.00
#
_symmetry.space_group_name_H-M   'P 1'
#
loop_
_entity.id
_entity.type
_entity.pdbx_description
1 polymer ?
#
loop_
_entity_poly.entity_id
_entity_poly.type
_entity_poly.pdbx_seq_one_letter_code
_entity_poly.pdbx_strand_id
1 'polypeptide(L)'
;MYPLKLKTEIYQAIAAFLDAYKRQDTQTLAEQFDIHGGFLEEIDEMLDFIEDKTKLRLFPLEEMDKFECGSTGLSIFGDLSDDEEEEEDKEAEPESEEESVGVEANLYEEGEAQHIGYIVGEYYLNGQEPAFIFQYFSV
;
A
#
# COMPACT_ATOMS: atom_id res chain seq x y z
N MET A 1 -15.25 -7.55 6.20
CA MET A 1 -14.30 -8.17 5.24
C MET A 1 -14.49 -7.46 3.90
N TYR A 2 -13.44 -6.84 3.38
CA TYR A 2 -13.49 -6.00 2.17
C TYR A 2 -13.82 -6.82 0.90
N PRO A 3 -14.50 -6.21 -0.09
CA PRO A 3 -14.87 -6.91 -1.33
C PRO A 3 -13.63 -7.27 -2.15
N LEU A 4 -13.68 -8.42 -2.85
CA LEU A 4 -12.57 -8.92 -3.69
C LEU A 4 -12.12 -7.90 -4.75
N LYS A 5 -13.08 -7.14 -5.31
CA LYS A 5 -12.80 -6.09 -6.27
C LYS A 5 -11.85 -5.04 -5.69
N LEU A 6 -12.17 -4.51 -4.51
CA LEU A 6 -11.34 -3.52 -3.82
C LEU A 6 -9.95 -4.07 -3.48
N LYS A 7 -9.88 -5.31 -2.95
CA LYS A 7 -8.59 -5.96 -2.68
C LYS A 7 -7.73 -6.06 -3.95
N THR A 8 -8.35 -6.39 -5.08
CA THR A 8 -7.66 -6.48 -6.38
C THR A 8 -7.16 -5.11 -6.84
N GLU A 9 -7.97 -4.06 -6.68
CA GLU A 9 -7.59 -2.68 -7.01
C GLU A 9 -6.41 -2.20 -6.16
N ILE A 10 -6.45 -2.44 -4.84
CA ILE A 10 -5.34 -2.16 -3.91
C ILE A 10 -4.09 -2.93 -4.33
N TYR A 11 -4.20 -4.25 -4.55
CA TYR A 11 -3.07 -5.06 -4.99
C TYR A 11 -2.44 -4.52 -6.27
N GLN A 12 -3.26 -4.13 -7.24
CA GLN A 12 -2.79 -3.57 -8.51
C GLN A 12 -2.05 -2.24 -8.32
N ALA A 13 -2.54 -1.37 -7.43
CA ALA A 13 -1.88 -0.11 -7.12
C ALA A 13 -0.50 -0.34 -6.47
N ILE A 14 -0.41 -1.23 -5.47
CA ILE A 14 0.87 -1.59 -4.83
C ILE A 14 1.81 -2.26 -5.83
N ALA A 15 1.30 -3.14 -6.70
CA ALA A 15 2.10 -3.79 -7.74
C ALA A 15 2.64 -2.78 -8.77
N ALA A 16 1.84 -1.80 -9.17
CA ALA A 16 2.24 -0.73 -10.07
C ALA A 16 3.32 0.17 -9.44
N PHE A 17 3.15 0.52 -8.16
CA PHE A 17 4.19 1.22 -7.39
C PHE A 17 5.50 0.44 -7.39
N LEU A 18 5.45 -0.84 -7.03
CA LEU A 18 6.65 -1.67 -6.95
C LEU A 18 7.32 -1.84 -8.32
N ASP A 19 6.56 -2.02 -9.40
CA ASP A 19 7.11 -2.11 -10.76
C ASP A 19 7.78 -0.80 -11.20
N ALA A 20 7.16 0.36 -10.92
CA ALA A 20 7.75 1.67 -11.18
C ALA A 20 9.05 1.88 -10.39
N TYR A 21 9.05 1.52 -9.10
CA TYR A 21 10.23 1.56 -8.23
C TYR A 21 11.38 0.70 -8.79
N LYS A 22 11.08 -0.55 -9.14
CA LYS A 22 12.06 -1.49 -9.71
C LYS A 22 12.67 -1.01 -11.03
N ARG A 23 11.88 -0.31 -11.85
CA ARG A 23 12.33 0.27 -13.11
C ARG A 23 13.04 1.61 -12.94
N GLN A 24 13.10 2.13 -11.72
CA GLN A 24 13.57 3.47 -11.41
C GLN A 24 12.83 4.53 -12.24
N ASP A 25 11.53 4.31 -12.48
CA ASP A 25 10.66 5.21 -13.24
C ASP A 25 10.21 6.36 -12.34
N THR A 26 11.13 7.30 -12.12
CA THR A 26 10.91 8.48 -11.26
C THR A 26 9.78 9.38 -11.74
N GLN A 27 9.44 9.33 -13.04
CA GLN A 27 8.31 10.06 -13.58
C GLN A 27 7.00 9.43 -13.09
N THR A 28 6.82 8.13 -13.28
CA THR A 28 5.64 7.41 -12.79
C THR A 28 5.50 7.50 -11.28
N LEU A 29 6.60 7.38 -10.54
CA LEU A 29 6.62 7.52 -9.08
C LEU A 29 6.14 8.90 -8.62
N ALA A 30 6.59 9.98 -9.28
CA ALA A 30 6.16 11.33 -8.94
C ALA A 30 4.71 11.62 -9.38
N GLU A 31 4.30 11.18 -10.58
CA GLU A 31 2.98 11.52 -11.12
C GLU A 31 1.84 10.65 -10.55
N GLN A 32 2.09 9.35 -10.30
CA GLN A 32 1.05 8.40 -9.89
C GLN A 32 1.09 8.02 -8.41
N PHE A 33 2.19 8.32 -7.70
CA PHE A 33 2.37 7.95 -6.29
C PHE A 33 2.85 9.12 -5.42
N ASP A 34 3.04 10.31 -6.00
CA ASP A 34 3.57 11.50 -5.32
C ASP A 34 4.95 11.29 -4.66
N ILE A 35 5.73 10.32 -5.17
CA ILE A 35 7.04 9.98 -4.63
C ILE A 35 8.11 10.77 -5.37
N HIS A 36 8.67 11.76 -4.67
CA HIS A 36 9.77 12.59 -5.16
C HIS A 36 11.14 12.05 -4.72
N GLY A 37 12.20 12.54 -5.39
CA GLY A 37 13.56 12.01 -5.24
C GLY A 37 14.07 11.90 -3.80
N GLY A 38 13.77 12.87 -2.92
CA GLY A 38 14.20 12.80 -1.52
C GLY A 38 13.59 11.60 -0.76
N PHE A 39 12.30 11.35 -0.97
CA PHE A 39 11.62 10.21 -0.35
C PHE A 39 12.01 8.88 -1.01
N LEU A 40 12.37 8.91 -2.29
CA LEU A 40 12.93 7.73 -2.98
C LEU A 40 14.27 7.29 -2.37
N GLU A 41 15.13 8.25 -1.97
CA GLU A 41 16.38 7.94 -1.26
C GLU A 41 16.10 7.28 0.09
N GLU A 42 15.09 7.74 0.84
CA GLU A 42 14.67 7.12 2.10
C GLU A 42 14.19 5.67 1.90
N ILE A 43 13.43 5.42 0.83
CA ILE A 43 13.03 4.08 0.41
C ILE A 43 14.27 3.21 0.12
N ASP A 44 15.22 3.76 -0.64
CA ASP A 44 16.44 3.04 -1.01
C ASP A 44 17.30 2.68 0.22
N GLU A 45 17.36 3.55 1.23
CA GLU A 45 18.03 3.30 2.52
C GLU A 45 17.32 2.21 3.34
N MET A 46 15.98 2.23 3.38
CA MET A 46 15.19 1.19 4.06
C MET A 46 15.46 -0.21 3.46
N LEU A 47 15.72 -0.27 2.16
CA LEU A 47 15.95 -1.51 1.41
C LEU A 47 17.44 -1.80 1.15
N ASP A 48 18.38 -1.18 1.88
CA ASP A 48 19.82 -1.38 1.68
C ASP A 48 20.30 -2.82 1.94
N PHE A 49 19.54 -3.59 2.73
CA PHE A 49 19.81 -5.02 2.96
C PHE A 49 19.55 -5.89 1.73
N ILE A 50 18.87 -5.37 0.70
CA ILE A 50 18.55 -6.05 -0.55
C ILE A 50 19.57 -5.64 -1.60
N GLU A 51 20.42 -6.59 -2.01
CA GLU A 51 21.47 -6.32 -3.00
C GLU A 51 20.89 -5.93 -4.38
N ASP A 52 19.76 -6.54 -4.76
CA ASP A 52 19.13 -6.33 -6.06
C ASP A 52 17.63 -6.05 -5.92
N LYS A 53 17.28 -4.77 -5.81
CA LYS A 53 15.90 -4.28 -5.72
C LYS A 53 15.03 -4.68 -6.90
N THR A 54 15.60 -5.04 -8.04
CA THR A 54 14.82 -5.52 -9.19
C THR A 54 14.22 -6.91 -8.98
N LYS A 55 14.71 -7.66 -7.98
CA LYS A 55 14.19 -8.97 -7.57
C LYS A 55 12.99 -8.87 -6.64
N LEU A 56 12.64 -7.67 -6.17
CA LEU A 56 11.47 -7.46 -5.34
C LEU A 56 10.20 -7.92 -6.08
N ARG A 57 9.34 -8.66 -5.39
CA ARG A 57 8.07 -9.12 -5.94
C ARG A 57 7.00 -9.21 -4.85
N LEU A 58 5.76 -9.04 -5.24
CA LEU A 58 4.62 -9.38 -4.42
C LEU A 58 4.27 -10.86 -4.59
N PHE A 59 3.43 -11.38 -3.69
CA PHE A 59 2.75 -12.67 -3.85
C PHE A 59 1.86 -12.64 -5.10
N PRO A 60 1.61 -13.78 -5.78
CA PRO A 60 0.66 -13.83 -6.88
C PRO A 60 -0.74 -13.39 -6.45
N LEU A 61 -1.47 -12.68 -7.32
CA LEU A 61 -2.83 -12.21 -7.03
C LEU A 61 -3.77 -13.34 -6.55
N GLU A 62 -3.59 -14.56 -7.07
CA GLU A 62 -4.35 -15.76 -6.67
C GLU A 62 -4.10 -16.16 -5.20
N GLU A 63 -2.94 -15.79 -4.65
CA GLU A 63 -2.52 -16.09 -3.27
C GLU A 63 -2.81 -14.92 -2.31
N MET A 64 -3.47 -13.85 -2.76
CA MET A 64 -3.77 -12.67 -1.95
C MET A 64 -4.54 -12.99 -0.67
N ASP A 65 -5.54 -13.86 -0.77
CA ASP A 65 -6.36 -14.32 0.37
C ASP A 65 -5.82 -15.63 0.98
N LYS A 66 -4.69 -16.14 0.48
CA LYS A 66 -4.07 -17.34 1.03
C LYS A 66 -3.43 -16.99 2.37
N PHE A 67 -3.90 -17.65 3.41
CA PHE A 67 -3.37 -17.48 4.75
C PHE A 67 -2.11 -18.33 4.92
N GLU A 68 -0.95 -17.69 5.03
CA GLU A 68 0.34 -18.35 5.25
C GLU A 68 1.08 -17.66 6.38
N CYS A 69 1.66 -18.46 7.29
CA CYS A 69 2.49 -17.97 8.39
C CYS A 69 1.83 -16.91 9.32
N GLY A 70 0.50 -16.88 9.42
CA GLY A 70 -0.22 -16.03 10.38
C GLY A 70 -0.88 -14.78 9.79
N SER A 71 -0.68 -14.49 8.49
CA SER A 71 -1.34 -13.40 7.77
C SER A 71 -1.76 -13.81 6.36
N THR A 72 -2.63 -13.02 5.73
CA THR A 72 -2.88 -13.11 4.28
C THR A 72 -1.83 -12.28 3.53
N GLY A 73 -1.63 -12.55 2.23
CA GLY A 73 -0.67 -11.80 1.42
C GLY A 73 -0.95 -10.29 1.43
N LEU A 74 -2.23 -9.90 1.36
CA LEU A 74 -2.70 -8.53 1.54
C LEU A 74 -3.56 -8.45 2.81
N SER A 75 -3.25 -7.48 3.67
CA SER A 75 -4.04 -7.09 4.82
C SER A 75 -4.56 -5.67 4.63
N ILE A 76 -5.82 -5.44 4.99
CA ILE A 76 -6.46 -4.12 4.95
C ILE A 76 -6.97 -3.84 6.37
N PHE A 77 -6.58 -2.70 6.93
CA PHE A 77 -6.92 -2.26 8.28
C PHE A 77 -7.41 -0.81 8.26
N GLY A 78 -8.16 -0.41 9.27
CA GLY A 78 -8.90 0.85 9.28
C GLY A 78 -10.39 0.59 9.49
N ASP A 79 -11.03 1.51 10.21
CA ASP A 79 -12.46 1.50 10.48
C ASP A 79 -13.10 2.47 9.50
N LEU A 80 -14.00 1.97 8.66
CA LEU A 80 -15.03 2.83 8.06
C LEU A 80 -16.04 3.05 9.19
N SER A 81 -15.68 3.85 10.18
CA SER A 81 -16.61 4.27 11.21
C SER A 81 -17.59 5.22 10.55
N ASP A 82 -18.67 4.67 10.02
CA ASP A 82 -19.92 5.38 9.80
C ASP A 82 -20.34 5.87 11.20
N ASP A 83 -19.93 7.10 11.54
CA ASP A 83 -20.25 7.74 12.82
C ASP A 83 -21.74 8.14 12.77
N GLU A 84 -22.65 7.15 12.80
CA GLU A 84 -24.08 7.35 13.07
C GLU A 84 -24.30 7.60 14.58
N GLU A 85 -23.68 8.64 15.16
CA GLU A 85 -24.19 9.23 16.39
C GLU A 85 -24.47 10.73 16.18
N GLU A 86 -25.75 11.03 15.95
CA GLU A 86 -26.35 12.35 16.10
C GLU A 86 -25.94 12.97 17.44
N GLU A 87 -25.22 14.10 17.45
CA GLU A 87 -25.30 15.06 18.55
C GLU A 87 -25.26 16.50 18.03
N GLU A 88 -26.23 17.28 18.52
CA GLU A 88 -26.57 18.66 18.20
C GLU A 88 -25.38 19.66 18.33
N ASP A 89 -25.42 20.68 17.46
CA ASP A 89 -24.87 22.02 17.67
C ASP A 89 -23.36 22.17 17.93
N LYS A 90 -22.54 22.05 16.88
CA LYS A 90 -21.36 22.90 16.66
C LYS A 90 -21.24 23.23 15.18
N GLU A 91 -20.89 24.47 14.84
CA GLU A 91 -20.52 24.86 13.48
C GLU A 91 -19.33 24.00 13.03
N ALA A 92 -19.63 22.88 12.38
CA ALA A 92 -18.66 21.94 11.85
C ALA A 92 -18.22 22.43 10.48
N GLU A 93 -16.95 22.82 10.37
CA GLU A 93 -16.23 22.73 9.11
C GLU A 93 -16.41 21.28 8.60
N PRO A 94 -16.77 21.04 7.33
CA PRO A 94 -16.82 19.69 6.81
C PRO A 94 -15.38 19.17 6.74
N GLU A 95 -14.89 18.55 7.80
CA GLU A 95 -13.74 17.65 7.71
C GLU A 95 -14.24 16.49 6.85
N SER A 96 -13.95 16.57 5.55
CA SER A 96 -14.20 15.51 4.59
C SER A 96 -13.62 14.23 5.16
N GLU A 97 -14.49 13.34 5.62
CA GLU A 97 -14.17 12.00 6.08
C GLU A 97 -13.21 11.38 5.07
N GLU A 98 -11.94 11.28 5.41
CA GLU A 98 -10.92 10.72 4.54
C GLU A 98 -11.18 9.22 4.46
N GLU A 99 -12.04 8.82 3.52
CA GLU A 99 -12.44 7.45 3.21
C GLU A 99 -11.21 6.69 2.68
N SER A 100 -10.30 6.36 3.58
CA SER A 100 -9.02 5.72 3.31
C SER A 100 -8.87 4.50 4.21
N VAL A 101 -8.11 3.52 3.73
CA VAL A 101 -7.80 2.31 4.49
C VAL A 101 -6.30 2.10 4.50
N GLY A 102 -5.78 1.68 5.64
CA GLY A 102 -4.42 1.18 5.76
C GLY A 102 -4.29 -0.16 5.04
N VAL A 103 -3.21 -0.35 4.30
CA VAL A 103 -2.93 -1.56 3.55
C VAL A 103 -1.51 -2.04 3.84
N GLU A 104 -1.36 -3.35 3.97
CA GLU A 104 -0.09 -4.02 4.20
C GLU A 104 0.01 -5.22 3.24
N ALA A 105 1.10 -5.29 2.48
CA ALA A 105 1.33 -6.35 1.50
C ALA A 105 2.68 -7.04 1.71
N ASN A 106 2.69 -8.37 1.72
CA ASN A 106 3.91 -9.16 1.85
C ASN A 106 4.86 -8.93 0.67
N LEU A 107 6.12 -8.62 0.98
CA LEU A 107 7.19 -8.39 0.02
C LEU A 107 8.16 -9.58 0.01
N TYR A 108 8.53 -10.04 -1.18
CA TYR A 108 9.45 -11.16 -1.37
C TYR A 108 10.65 -10.73 -2.22
N GLU A 109 11.77 -11.43 -2.02
CA GLU A 109 12.85 -11.46 -3.00
C GLU A 109 12.65 -12.64 -3.97
N GLU A 110 13.05 -12.47 -5.23
CA GLU A 110 13.08 -13.56 -6.20
C GLU A 110 14.04 -14.68 -5.73
N GLY A 111 13.49 -15.90 -5.62
CA GLY A 111 14.22 -17.07 -5.14
C GLY A 111 13.95 -17.41 -3.67
N GLU A 112 13.43 -16.46 -2.89
CA GLU A 112 13.09 -16.67 -1.49
C GLU A 112 11.66 -17.22 -1.33
N ALA A 113 11.52 -18.17 -0.41
CA ALA A 113 10.24 -18.80 -0.08
C ALA A 113 9.49 -18.08 1.06
N GLN A 114 10.19 -17.26 1.85
CA GLN A 114 9.61 -16.44 2.91
C GLN A 114 9.58 -14.98 2.46
N HIS A 115 8.60 -14.23 2.94
CA HIS A 115 8.60 -12.79 2.71
C HIS A 115 9.76 -12.17 3.50
N ILE A 116 10.35 -11.13 2.93
CA ILE A 116 11.48 -10.39 3.49
C ILE A 116 11.02 -9.13 4.25
N GLY A 117 9.73 -8.81 4.17
CA GLY A 117 9.11 -7.66 4.80
C GLY A 117 7.72 -7.38 4.24
N TYR A 118 7.24 -6.16 4.46
CA TYR A 118 5.92 -5.67 4.09
C TYR A 118 6.02 -4.29 3.45
N ILE A 119 5.19 -4.05 2.45
CA ILE A 119 4.89 -2.70 1.96
C ILE A 119 3.69 -2.20 2.74
N VAL A 120 3.84 -1.07 3.43
CA VAL A 120 2.75 -0.42 4.18
C VAL A 120 2.41 0.90 3.52
N GLY A 121 1.11 1.17 3.40
CA GLY A 121 0.63 2.44 2.88
C GLY A 121 -0.85 2.66 3.17
N GLU A 122 -1.38 3.74 2.60
CA GLU A 122 -2.79 4.09 2.66
C GLU A 122 -3.39 4.02 1.26
N TYR A 123 -4.63 3.57 1.18
CA TYR A 123 -5.38 3.51 -0.06
C TYR A 123 -6.67 4.32 0.05
N TYR A 124 -6.85 5.28 -0.84
CA TYR A 124 -8.03 6.13 -0.86
C TYR A 124 -9.18 5.48 -1.63
N LEU A 125 -10.35 5.39 -0.99
CA LEU A 125 -11.56 4.77 -1.54
C LEU A 125 -12.40 5.73 -2.38
N ASN A 126 -12.23 7.04 -2.16
CA ASN A 126 -12.96 8.10 -2.85
C ASN A 126 -12.50 8.34 -4.31
N GLY A 127 -11.54 7.56 -4.81
CA GLY A 127 -11.04 7.67 -6.18
C GLY A 127 -10.14 8.87 -6.45
N GLN A 128 -9.59 9.50 -5.40
CA GLN A 128 -8.54 10.51 -5.55
C GLN A 128 -7.23 9.90 -6.06
N GLU A 129 -6.38 10.74 -6.67
CA GLU A 129 -5.04 10.38 -7.11
C GLU A 129 -3.98 11.10 -6.27
N PRO A 130 -2.93 10.40 -5.82
CA PRO A 130 -2.64 8.99 -6.07
C PRO A 130 -3.55 8.06 -5.24
N ALA A 131 -4.00 6.96 -5.84
CA ALA A 131 -4.92 6.02 -5.16
C ALA A 131 -4.24 5.28 -3.99
N PHE A 132 -2.92 5.08 -4.09
CA PHE A 132 -2.10 4.44 -3.06
C PHE A 132 -0.97 5.40 -2.65
N ILE A 133 -0.90 5.70 -1.37
CA ILE A 133 0.17 6.48 -0.74
C ILE A 133 1.09 5.49 -0.03
N PHE A 134 2.31 5.36 -0.51
CA PHE A 134 3.33 4.58 0.19
C PHE A 134 3.74 5.30 1.48
N GLN A 135 3.83 4.56 2.58
CA GLN A 135 4.24 5.08 3.88
C GLN A 135 5.65 4.61 4.25
N TYR A 136 5.87 3.30 4.37
CA TYR A 136 7.17 2.72 4.71
C TYR A 136 7.26 1.22 4.38
N PHE A 137 8.48 0.68 4.39
CA PHE A 137 8.72 -0.75 4.44
C PHE A 137 8.88 -1.22 5.89
N SER A 138 8.29 -2.35 6.22
CA SER A 138 8.45 -3.03 7.52
C SER A 138 9.17 -4.35 7.32
N VAL A 139 10.12 -4.71 8.19
CA VAL A 139 10.94 -5.95 8.10
C VAL A 139 10.90 -6.77 9.38
#